data_AF-A0A1I7E813-F1
#
_entry.id   AF-A0A1I7E813-F1
#
_cell.length_a   1.000
_cell.length_b   1.000
_cell.length_c   1.000
_cell.angle_alpha   90.00
_cell.angle_beta   90.00
_cell.angle_gamma   90.00
#
_symmetry.space_group_name_H-M   'P 1'
#
loop_
_entity.id
_entity.type
_entity.pdbx_description
1 polymer ?
#
loop_
_entity_poly.entity_id
_entity_poly.type
_entity_poly.pdbx_seq_one_letter_code
_entity_poly.pdbx_strand_id
1 'polypeptide(L)'
;MCNVSPEGTAKLRYADNWYPQSIDLDLDVWVQVSNISTIFLTATATSNTPPTITCDYQANGVTKRVWDITLKPSCTSTVNDSAMGNLNPGTSDHHIGVSGTSNGTVRFTSPDMDSSGVLHLGGSADVLVQPDANHISTSPVSWTTPSDSTLNTHVTVNTKAKAGPLSSVLTATLTCQ
;
A
#
# COMPACT_ATOMS: atom_id res chain seq x y z
N MET A 1 8.76 22.79 21.98
CA MET A 1 9.16 22.88 20.58
C MET A 1 8.86 21.54 19.94
N CYS A 2 8.07 21.51 18.87
CA CYS A 2 7.78 20.27 18.17
C CYS A 2 8.20 20.43 16.71
N ASN A 3 9.03 19.52 16.22
CA ASN A 3 9.60 19.55 14.87
C ASN A 3 9.25 18.25 14.13
N VAL A 4 9.04 18.35 12.82
CA VAL A 4 8.75 17.22 11.93
C VAL A 4 9.97 16.96 11.05
N SER A 5 10.39 15.70 10.95
CA SER A 5 11.52 15.31 10.09
C SER A 5 11.27 13.96 9.40
N PRO A 6 11.48 13.82 8.07
CA PRO A 6 11.86 14.89 7.12
C PRO A 6 10.74 15.93 6.91
N GLU A 7 11.03 17.03 6.19
CA GLU A 7 10.09 18.14 5.92
C GLU A 7 8.70 17.61 5.55
N GLY A 8 7.67 18.14 6.23
CA GLY A 8 6.29 17.67 6.10
C GLY A 8 5.33 18.59 6.84
N THR A 9 4.06 18.59 6.43
CA THR A 9 3.06 19.46 7.05
C THR A 9 2.46 18.77 8.27
N ALA A 10 2.45 19.47 9.40
CA ALA A 10 1.72 19.04 10.57
C ALA A 10 0.90 20.19 11.14
N LYS A 11 -0.34 19.90 11.52
CA LYS A 11 -1.33 20.81 12.07
C LYS A 11 -1.52 20.51 13.55
N LEU A 12 -1.59 21.57 14.35
CA LEU A 12 -1.71 21.50 15.80
C LEU A 12 -3.05 22.09 16.24
N ARG A 13 -3.78 21.38 17.10
CA ARG A 13 -5.08 21.82 17.63
C ARG A 13 -5.11 21.71 19.15
N TYR A 14 -5.66 22.75 19.80
CA TYR A 14 -5.83 22.82 21.26
C TYR A 14 -7.27 22.48 21.64
N ALA A 15 -7.46 21.67 22.68
CA ALA A 15 -8.75 21.52 23.33
C ALA A 15 -8.95 22.68 24.31
N ASP A 16 -10.09 23.37 24.14
CA ASP A 16 -10.80 24.29 25.05
C ASP A 16 -11.21 25.61 24.37
N ASN A 17 -10.68 25.96 23.20
CA ASN A 17 -11.23 26.99 22.32
C ASN A 17 -10.96 26.66 20.85
N TRP A 18 -11.99 26.69 20.01
CA TRP A 18 -11.86 26.48 18.56
C TRP A 18 -11.13 27.66 17.92
N TYR A 19 -9.79 27.62 17.89
CA TYR A 19 -8.99 28.46 17.00
C TYR A 19 -8.55 27.61 15.80
N PRO A 20 -9.16 27.79 14.61
CA PRO A 20 -8.76 27.07 13.42
C PRO A 20 -7.54 27.79 12.82
N GLN A 21 -6.37 27.58 13.41
CA GLN A 21 -5.12 27.89 12.73
C GLN A 21 -4.41 26.57 12.43
N SER A 22 -4.59 26.10 11.20
CA SER A 22 -3.63 25.20 10.58
C SER A 22 -2.32 25.97 10.47
N ILE A 23 -1.38 25.69 11.37
CA ILE A 23 -0.01 26.15 11.23
C ILE A 23 0.70 25.03 10.47
N ASP A 24 1.24 25.31 9.30
CA ASP A 24 2.13 24.36 8.64
C ASP A 24 3.44 24.33 9.44
N LEU A 25 3.74 23.17 10.04
CA LEU A 25 4.95 22.93 10.84
C LEU A 25 6.25 22.83 9.99
N ASP A 26 6.35 23.60 8.89
CA ASP A 26 7.61 23.81 8.15
C ASP A 26 8.58 24.74 8.92
N LEU A 27 8.13 25.32 10.03
CA LEU A 27 8.88 26.25 10.88
C LEU A 27 8.78 25.82 12.34
N ASP A 28 9.87 25.94 13.10
CA ASP A 28 9.91 25.70 14.54
C ASP A 28 8.76 26.44 15.25
N VAL A 29 7.74 25.70 15.72
CA VAL A 29 6.61 26.32 16.46
C VAL A 29 6.91 26.36 17.96
N TRP A 30 6.94 27.59 18.47
CA TRP A 30 7.03 27.89 19.90
C TRP A 30 5.62 27.98 20.49
N VAL A 31 5.23 26.96 21.26
CA VAL A 31 4.00 27.01 22.05
C VAL A 31 4.35 27.32 23.49
N GLN A 32 3.94 28.50 23.97
CA GLN A 32 4.04 28.84 25.38
C GLN A 32 2.81 28.28 26.10
N VAL A 33 3.00 27.14 26.77
CA VAL A 33 1.90 26.40 27.43
C VAL A 33 1.86 26.76 28.91
N SER A 34 0.81 27.43 29.38
CA SER A 34 0.60 27.66 30.82
C SER A 34 -0.45 26.73 31.45
N ASN A 35 -1.41 26.17 30.70
CA ASN A 35 -2.52 25.37 31.26
C ASN A 35 -3.20 24.39 30.25
N ILE A 36 -2.48 23.73 29.34
CA ILE A 36 -3.10 22.81 28.36
C ILE A 36 -2.92 21.36 28.80
N SER A 37 -4.01 20.59 28.83
CA SER A 37 -4.02 19.16 29.22
C SER A 37 -3.89 18.20 28.02
N THR A 38 -4.18 18.64 26.79
CA THR A 38 -4.15 17.78 25.60
C THR A 38 -3.80 18.57 24.34
N ILE A 39 -2.85 18.05 23.56
CA ILE A 39 -2.47 18.57 22.24
C ILE A 39 -2.89 17.54 21.20
N PHE A 40 -3.62 17.96 20.18
CA PHE A 40 -3.92 17.12 19.02
C PHE A 40 -2.99 17.50 17.88
N LEU A 41 -2.26 16.51 17.37
CA LEU A 41 -1.39 16.66 16.21
C LEU A 41 -1.97 15.87 15.04
N THR A 42 -1.99 16.48 13.86
CA THR A 42 -2.25 15.79 12.60
C THR A 42 -1.09 16.07 11.69
N ALA A 43 -0.36 15.05 11.26
CA ALA A 43 0.76 15.23 10.36
C ALA A 43 0.53 14.42 9.08
N THR A 44 0.89 15.01 7.95
CA THR A 44 0.72 14.41 6.63
C THR A 44 2.10 14.30 6.00
N ALA A 45 2.53 13.07 5.75
CA ALA A 45 3.75 12.80 5.01
C ALA A 45 3.54 13.20 3.54
N THR A 46 4.34 14.13 3.05
CA THR A 46 4.43 14.50 1.63
C THR A 46 5.49 13.69 0.89
N SER A 47 6.26 12.88 1.62
CA SER A 47 7.28 11.98 1.09
C SER A 47 7.07 10.56 1.58
N ASN A 48 7.76 9.65 0.90
CA ASN A 48 7.77 8.22 1.16
C ASN A 48 8.54 7.84 2.44
N THR A 49 9.22 8.81 3.07
CA THR A 49 9.94 8.61 4.33
C THR A 49 8.99 8.91 5.51
N PRO A 50 8.83 7.97 6.48
CA PRO A 50 8.03 8.17 7.68
C PRO A 50 8.44 9.45 8.44
N PRO A 51 7.58 10.49 8.55
CA PRO A 51 7.92 11.66 9.33
C PRO A 51 7.88 11.32 10.82
N THR A 52 8.90 11.77 11.54
CA THR A 52 8.95 11.72 13.00
C THR A 52 8.63 13.09 13.54
N ILE A 53 7.64 13.14 14.41
CA ILE A 53 7.34 14.31 15.23
C ILE A 53 8.12 14.17 16.52
N THR A 54 9.04 15.10 16.72
CA THR A 54 9.86 15.22 17.91
C THR A 54 9.35 16.40 18.72
N CYS A 55 9.03 16.19 20.00
CA CYS A 55 8.61 17.27 20.90
C CYS A 55 9.53 17.40 22.11
N ASP A 56 10.13 18.57 22.23
CA ASP A 56 11.03 18.98 23.30
C ASP A 56 10.37 20.03 24.22
N TYR A 57 10.62 19.90 25.52
CA TYR A 57 10.27 20.87 26.54
C TYR A 57 11.51 21.66 26.96
N GLN A 58 11.41 22.98 27.00
CA GLN A 58 12.44 23.85 27.54
C GLN A 58 11.98 24.49 28.83
N ALA A 59 12.75 24.32 29.90
CA ALA A 59 12.58 25.07 31.14
C ALA A 59 13.92 25.39 31.78
N ASN A 60 14.05 26.62 32.28
CA ASN A 60 15.24 27.09 32.99
C ASN A 60 16.56 26.81 32.24
N GLY A 61 16.55 26.95 30.91
CA GLY A 61 17.71 26.71 30.04
C GLY A 61 18.00 25.23 29.73
N VAL A 62 17.17 24.28 30.18
CA VAL A 62 17.33 22.85 29.91
C VAL A 62 16.28 22.38 28.91
N THR A 63 16.73 21.75 27.82
CA THR A 63 15.88 21.05 26.86
C THR A 63 15.73 19.58 27.26
N LYS A 64 14.50 19.06 27.33
CA LYS A 64 14.19 17.64 27.55
C LYS A 64 13.27 17.11 26.46
N ARG A 65 13.61 15.95 25.89
CA ARG A 65 12.74 15.19 24.99
C ARG A 65 11.53 14.71 25.76
N VAL A 66 10.34 15.04 25.27
CA VAL A 66 9.08 14.66 25.91
C VAL A 66 8.47 13.44 25.20
N TRP A 67 8.47 13.45 23.86
CA TRP A 67 7.93 12.36 23.05
C TRP A 67 8.49 12.41 21.62
N ASP A 68 8.64 11.22 21.05
CA ASP A 68 8.95 10.99 19.63
C ASP A 68 7.85 10.10 19.05
N ILE A 69 7.13 10.61 18.04
CA ILE A 69 6.12 9.86 17.29
C ILE A 69 6.57 9.75 15.85
N THR A 70 6.98 8.55 15.44
CA THR A 70 7.14 8.22 14.03
C THR A 70 5.79 7.85 13.44
N LEU A 71 5.31 8.65 12.48
CA LEU A 71 4.12 8.31 11.71
C LEU A 71 4.44 7.14 10.80
N LYS A 72 3.53 6.18 10.68
CA LYS A 72 3.67 5.11 9.69
C LYS A 72 3.06 5.58 8.36
N PRO A 73 3.79 5.51 7.23
CA PRO A 73 3.19 5.75 5.94
C PRO A 73 2.04 4.76 5.72
N SER A 74 0.88 5.28 5.34
CA SER A 74 -0.25 4.46 4.91
C SER A 74 -0.15 4.29 3.39
N CYS A 75 0.03 3.06 2.91
CA CYS A 75 -0.13 2.76 1.50
C CYS A 75 -1.50 2.13 1.26
N THR A 76 -2.09 2.43 0.10
CA THR A 76 -3.37 1.84 -0.34
C THR A 76 -3.25 1.41 -1.79
N SER A 77 -3.93 0.32 -2.14
CA SER A 77 -4.04 -0.18 -3.50
C SER A 77 -5.43 -0.72 -3.77
N THR A 78 -5.89 -0.58 -5.00
CA THR A 78 -7.10 -1.18 -5.55
C THR A 78 -6.70 -2.12 -6.67
N VAL A 79 -7.34 -3.29 -6.73
CA VAL A 79 -7.18 -4.25 -7.82
C VAL A 79 -8.54 -4.38 -8.49
N ASN A 80 -8.56 -4.26 -9.81
CA ASN A 80 -9.79 -4.48 -10.57
C ASN A 80 -10.05 -5.98 -10.74
N ASP A 81 -11.32 -6.38 -10.65
CA ASP A 81 -11.74 -7.70 -11.09
C ASP A 81 -11.37 -7.89 -12.57
N SER A 82 -10.62 -8.94 -12.88
CA SER A 82 -10.17 -9.22 -14.25
C SER A 82 -11.19 -10.12 -14.95
N ALA A 83 -12.09 -9.50 -15.73
CA ALA A 83 -12.98 -10.23 -16.61
C ALA A 83 -12.22 -10.65 -17.89
N MET A 84 -11.82 -11.93 -17.95
CA MET A 84 -11.08 -12.47 -19.12
C MET A 84 -11.98 -12.68 -20.35
N GLY A 85 -13.30 -12.69 -20.19
CA GLY A 85 -14.25 -12.86 -21.29
C GLY A 85 -14.20 -14.27 -21.91
N ASN A 86 -14.47 -14.36 -23.21
CA ASN A 86 -14.46 -15.64 -23.94
C ASN A 86 -13.04 -16.05 -24.30
N LEU A 87 -12.60 -17.19 -23.77
CA LEU A 87 -11.31 -17.77 -24.04
C LEU A 87 -11.43 -18.87 -25.11
N ASN A 88 -10.59 -18.81 -26.14
CA ASN A 88 -10.51 -19.81 -27.20
C ASN A 88 -9.18 -20.57 -27.12
N PRO A 89 -9.08 -21.79 -27.68
CA PRO A 89 -7.82 -22.52 -27.76
C PRO A 89 -6.68 -21.68 -28.34
N GLY A 90 -5.53 -21.71 -27.68
CA GLY A 90 -4.37 -20.88 -28.01
C GLY A 90 -3.85 -20.09 -26.82
N THR A 91 -3.04 -19.06 -27.09
CA THR A 91 -2.47 -18.17 -26.07
C THR A 91 -2.96 -16.74 -26.30
N SER A 92 -3.39 -16.07 -25.24
CA SER A 92 -3.82 -14.67 -25.25
C SER A 92 -3.23 -13.90 -24.08
N ASP A 93 -2.99 -12.60 -24.28
CA ASP A 93 -2.49 -11.71 -23.24
C ASP A 93 -3.65 -11.09 -22.46
N HIS A 94 -3.51 -11.04 -21.14
CA HIS A 94 -4.42 -10.40 -20.21
C HIS A 94 -3.65 -9.56 -19.20
N HIS A 95 -4.31 -8.56 -18.63
CA HIS A 95 -3.68 -7.68 -17.66
C HIS A 95 -4.52 -7.55 -16.39
N ILE A 96 -3.83 -7.42 -15.26
CA ILE A 96 -4.41 -7.11 -13.96
C ILE A 96 -3.90 -5.72 -13.57
N GLY A 97 -4.81 -4.74 -13.58
CA GLY A 97 -4.51 -3.38 -13.18
C GLY A 97 -4.47 -3.23 -11.66
N VAL A 98 -3.41 -2.62 -11.16
CA VAL A 98 -3.22 -2.31 -9.74
C VAL A 98 -2.99 -0.82 -9.61
N SER A 99 -3.98 -0.07 -9.11
CA SER A 99 -3.85 1.36 -8.84
C SER A 99 -3.58 1.59 -7.35
N GLY A 100 -2.72 2.55 -6.99
CA GLY A 100 -2.43 2.78 -5.57
C GLY A 100 -1.45 3.92 -5.31
N THR A 101 -1.17 4.18 -4.04
CA THR A 101 -0.09 5.09 -3.65
C THR A 101 1.25 4.39 -3.93
N SER A 102 2.08 5.01 -4.77
CA SER A 102 3.37 4.48 -5.25
C SER A 102 4.36 4.27 -4.12
N ASN A 103 4.26 3.11 -3.44
CA ASN A 103 5.17 2.67 -2.38
C ASN A 103 4.85 1.29 -1.76
N GLY A 104 4.24 0.38 -2.53
CA GLY A 104 3.92 -0.95 -2.03
C GLY A 104 4.17 -2.04 -3.06
N THR A 105 4.16 -3.28 -2.60
CA THR A 105 4.11 -4.47 -3.46
C THR A 105 2.78 -5.17 -3.23
N VAL A 106 2.05 -5.44 -4.30
CA VAL A 106 0.85 -6.27 -4.26
C VAL A 106 1.23 -7.70 -4.59
N ARG A 107 0.84 -8.60 -3.69
CA ARG A 107 1.04 -10.04 -3.79
C ARG A 107 -0.27 -10.73 -4.07
N PHE A 108 -0.34 -11.53 -5.12
CA PHE A 108 -1.50 -12.34 -5.47
C PHE A 108 -1.29 -13.81 -5.12
N THR A 109 -2.25 -14.40 -4.43
CA THR A 109 -2.29 -15.83 -4.14
C THR A 109 -3.62 -16.43 -4.52
N SER A 110 -3.62 -17.69 -4.95
CA SER A 110 -4.84 -18.43 -5.25
C SER A 110 -4.67 -19.87 -4.79
N PRO A 111 -5.74 -20.54 -4.31
CA PRO A 111 -5.71 -21.98 -4.06
C PRO A 111 -5.52 -22.80 -5.35
N ASP A 112 -5.85 -22.24 -6.51
CA ASP A 112 -5.71 -22.90 -7.82
C ASP A 112 -4.31 -22.70 -8.44
N MET A 113 -3.38 -22.08 -7.70
CA MET A 113 -2.02 -21.86 -8.15
C MET A 113 -1.14 -23.05 -7.78
N ASP A 114 -0.41 -23.61 -8.75
CA ASP A 114 0.53 -24.70 -8.50
C ASP A 114 1.88 -24.21 -7.96
N SER A 115 2.79 -25.14 -7.65
CA SER A 115 4.10 -24.83 -7.07
C SER A 115 5.01 -24.00 -7.98
N SER A 116 4.73 -23.94 -9.28
CA SER A 116 5.49 -23.13 -10.25
C SER A 116 4.95 -21.70 -10.39
N GLY A 117 3.83 -21.40 -9.73
CA GLY A 117 3.16 -20.11 -9.87
C GLY A 117 2.21 -20.06 -11.06
N VAL A 118 1.84 -21.18 -11.67
CA VAL A 118 0.81 -21.20 -12.72
C VAL A 118 -0.56 -21.34 -12.06
N LEU A 119 -1.50 -20.47 -12.44
CA LEU A 119 -2.90 -20.55 -12.01
C LEU A 119 -3.68 -21.46 -12.96
N HIS A 120 -4.31 -22.49 -12.41
CA HIS A 120 -5.22 -23.38 -13.12
C HIS A 120 -6.63 -22.79 -13.04
N LEU A 121 -7.08 -22.06 -14.08
CA LEU A 121 -8.31 -21.28 -14.02
C LEU A 121 -9.53 -22.20 -13.78
N GLY A 122 -10.28 -21.93 -12.70
CA GLY A 122 -11.36 -22.81 -12.22
C GLY A 122 -10.91 -24.19 -11.78
N GLY A 123 -9.63 -24.37 -11.42
CA GLY A 123 -9.00 -25.65 -11.13
C GLY A 123 -8.73 -26.52 -12.36
N SER A 124 -8.80 -25.95 -13.57
CA SER A 124 -8.61 -26.68 -14.83
C SER A 124 -7.14 -26.75 -15.24
N ALA A 125 -6.63 -27.96 -15.45
CA ALA A 125 -5.30 -28.19 -16.03
C ALA A 125 -5.18 -27.78 -17.52
N ASP A 126 -6.32 -27.52 -18.17
CA ASP A 126 -6.39 -27.16 -19.59
C ASP A 126 -6.46 -25.64 -19.82
N VAL A 127 -6.61 -24.83 -18.76
CA VAL A 127 -6.66 -23.36 -18.86
C VAL A 127 -5.72 -22.76 -17.83
N LEU A 128 -4.56 -22.32 -18.30
CA LEU A 128 -3.45 -21.88 -17.48
C LEU A 128 -3.29 -20.37 -17.58
N VAL A 129 -3.09 -19.68 -16.46
CA VAL A 129 -2.77 -18.26 -16.40
C VAL A 129 -1.44 -18.09 -15.70
N GLN A 130 -0.51 -17.34 -16.30
CA GLN A 130 0.79 -17.06 -15.69
C GLN A 130 1.26 -15.64 -16.03
N PRO A 131 1.87 -14.89 -15.11
CA PRO A 131 2.63 -13.72 -15.45
C PRO A 131 4.02 -14.12 -15.97
N ASP A 132 4.80 -13.13 -16.40
CA ASP A 132 6.22 -13.35 -16.70
C ASP A 132 6.98 -13.81 -15.45
N ALA A 133 8.05 -14.59 -15.64
CA ALA A 133 8.80 -15.22 -14.55
C ALA A 133 9.32 -14.24 -13.49
N ASN A 134 9.57 -12.98 -13.86
CA ASN A 134 10.01 -11.91 -12.94
C ASN A 134 8.95 -11.51 -11.91
N HIS A 135 7.70 -11.87 -12.14
CA HIS A 135 6.57 -11.60 -11.26
C HIS A 135 6.18 -12.81 -10.41
N ILE A 136 6.92 -13.92 -10.46
CA ILE A 136 6.62 -15.13 -9.69
C ILE A 136 7.59 -15.24 -8.52
N SER A 137 7.05 -15.27 -7.30
CA SER A 137 7.77 -15.72 -6.12
C SER A 137 7.41 -17.16 -5.84
N THR A 138 8.39 -18.03 -5.60
CA THR A 138 8.18 -19.47 -5.35
C THR A 138 8.16 -19.85 -3.88
N SER A 139 8.45 -18.91 -2.97
CA SER A 139 8.45 -19.17 -1.53
C SER A 139 8.07 -17.93 -0.73
N PRO A 140 6.83 -17.86 -0.23
CA PRO A 140 5.65 -18.65 -0.64
C PRO A 140 5.20 -18.36 -2.09
N VAL A 141 4.61 -19.36 -2.75
CA VAL A 141 4.17 -19.21 -4.14
C VAL A 141 3.15 -18.08 -4.29
N SER A 142 3.43 -17.15 -5.21
CA SER A 142 2.58 -15.99 -5.48
C SER A 142 3.03 -15.22 -6.71
N TRP A 143 2.14 -14.36 -7.20
CA TRP A 143 2.53 -13.30 -8.13
C TRP A 143 2.79 -12.00 -7.40
N THR A 144 3.73 -11.19 -7.88
CA THR A 144 4.06 -9.89 -7.28
C THR A 144 4.12 -8.79 -8.33
N THR A 145 3.60 -7.62 -7.98
CA THR A 145 3.71 -6.42 -8.81
C THR A 145 3.78 -5.18 -7.92
N PRO A 146 4.46 -4.10 -8.33
CA PRO A 146 4.39 -2.83 -7.61
C PRO A 146 2.96 -2.29 -7.50
N SER A 147 2.66 -1.54 -6.44
CA SER A 147 1.47 -0.67 -6.41
C SER A 147 1.56 0.36 -7.54
N ASP A 148 0.44 0.71 -8.16
CA ASP A 148 0.39 1.63 -9.32
C ASP A 148 1.10 1.08 -10.57
N SER A 149 0.81 -0.20 -10.88
CA SER A 149 1.37 -0.89 -12.04
C SER A 149 0.36 -1.82 -12.70
N THR A 150 0.78 -2.44 -13.80
CA THR A 150 0.00 -3.46 -14.49
C THR A 150 0.76 -4.77 -14.47
N LEU A 151 0.12 -5.83 -13.97
CA LEU A 151 0.64 -7.18 -14.04
C LEU A 151 0.17 -7.81 -15.36
N ASN A 152 1.09 -8.04 -16.28
CA ASN A 152 0.80 -8.75 -17.52
C ASN A 152 0.78 -10.25 -17.26
N THR A 153 -0.18 -10.93 -17.87
CA THR A 153 -0.42 -12.37 -17.75
C THR A 153 -0.72 -12.97 -19.11
N HIS A 154 -0.29 -14.21 -19.31
CA HIS A 154 -0.57 -15.03 -20.47
C HIS A 154 -1.58 -16.10 -20.08
N VAL A 155 -2.66 -16.20 -20.84
CA VAL A 155 -3.66 -17.25 -20.70
C VAL A 155 -3.44 -18.26 -21.82
N THR A 156 -3.24 -19.52 -21.48
CA THR A 156 -3.12 -20.62 -22.43
C THR A 156 -4.28 -21.58 -22.27
N VAL A 157 -5.05 -21.77 -23.34
CA VAL A 157 -6.17 -22.70 -23.41
C VAL A 157 -5.79 -23.88 -24.29
N ASN A 158 -5.79 -25.07 -23.72
CA ASN A 158 -5.57 -26.32 -24.43
C ASN A 158 -6.71 -26.57 -25.43
N THR A 159 -6.41 -27.17 -26.59
CA THR A 159 -7.41 -27.56 -27.59
C THR A 159 -8.41 -28.60 -27.08
N LYS A 160 -8.10 -29.27 -25.97
CA LYS A 160 -8.99 -30.22 -25.29
C LYS A 160 -9.80 -29.61 -24.14
N ALA A 161 -9.63 -28.31 -23.85
CA ALA A 161 -10.36 -27.64 -22.79
C ALA A 161 -11.87 -27.77 -23.00
N LYS A 162 -12.59 -28.14 -21.94
CA LYS A 162 -14.05 -28.23 -21.99
C LYS A 162 -14.65 -26.83 -21.97
N ALA A 163 -15.65 -26.60 -22.82
CA ALA A 163 -16.42 -25.37 -22.79
C ALA A 163 -17.23 -25.26 -21.49
N GLY A 164 -17.28 -24.06 -20.92
CA GLY A 164 -18.04 -23.76 -19.71
C GLY A 164 -17.52 -22.52 -18.99
N PRO A 165 -18.26 -22.00 -18.00
CA PRO A 165 -17.79 -20.91 -17.17
C PRO A 165 -16.63 -21.41 -16.28
N LEU A 166 -15.56 -20.61 -16.19
CA LEU A 166 -14.43 -20.84 -15.30
C LEU A 166 -14.24 -19.59 -14.42
N SER A 167 -13.94 -19.82 -13.14
CA SER A 167 -13.67 -18.74 -12.20
C SER A 167 -12.67 -19.21 -11.15
N SER A 168 -11.66 -18.39 -10.87
CA SER A 168 -10.73 -18.58 -9.75
C SER A 168 -10.72 -17.33 -8.88
N VAL A 169 -10.37 -17.51 -7.62
CA VAL A 169 -10.19 -16.40 -6.67
C VAL A 169 -8.71 -16.07 -6.57
N LEU A 170 -8.35 -14.83 -6.89
CA LEU A 170 -7.04 -14.25 -6.59
C LEU A 170 -7.17 -13.33 -5.37
N THR A 171 -6.50 -13.69 -4.28
CA THR A 171 -6.38 -12.85 -3.09
C THR A 171 -5.21 -11.90 -3.26
N ALA A 172 -5.47 -10.60 -3.24
CA ALA A 172 -4.44 -9.57 -3.29
C ALA A 172 -4.08 -9.08 -1.88
N THR A 173 -2.80 -9.10 -1.53
CA THR A 173 -2.26 -8.54 -0.29
C THR A 173 -1.30 -7.40 -0.62
N LEU A 174 -1.51 -6.23 -0.02
CA LEU A 174 -0.60 -5.09 -0.15
C LEU A 174 0.39 -5.07 1.02
N THR A 175 1.67 -4.99 0.70
CA THR A 175 2.74 -4.70 1.67
C THR A 175 3.33 -3.34 1.36
N CYS A 176 3.25 -2.42 2.31
CA CYS A 176 3.95 -1.12 2.22
C CYS A 176 5.45 -1.32 2.48
N GLN A 177 6.28 -0.58 1.75
CA GLN A 177 7.72 -0.48 2.02
C GLN A 177 8.04 0.61 3.02
#